data_AF-A0A1S2DDR6-F1
#
_entry.id   AF-A0A1S2DDR6-F1
#
_cell.length_a   1.000
_cell.length_b   1.000
_cell.length_c   1.000
_cell.angle_alpha   90.00
_cell.angle_beta   90.00
_cell.angle_gamma   90.00
#
_symmetry.space_group_name_H-M   'P 1'
#
loop_
_entity.id
_entity.type
_entity.pdbx_description
1 polymer ?
#
loop_
_entity_poly.entity_id
_entity_poly.type
_entity_poly.pdbx_seq_one_letter_code
_entity_poly.pdbx_strand_id
1 'polypeptide(L)'
;MKITSPDMLARALKEARSRNGLTQKDVAAQVGIKQATVSAFENHPEKSRVETLFKLMAALGLELHVAERESGQSEQSWDQEW
;
A
#
# COMPACT_ATOMS: atom_id res chain seq x y z
N MET A 1 5.41 3.08 -8.18
CA MET A 1 5.71 3.88 -6.97
C MET A 1 6.39 2.97 -5.96
N LYS A 2 7.50 3.40 -5.35
CA LYS A 2 8.14 2.64 -4.25
C LYS A 2 7.37 2.90 -2.96
N ILE A 3 6.95 1.85 -2.26
CA ILE A 3 6.26 1.97 -0.97
C ILE A 3 7.22 1.49 0.11
N THR A 4 7.60 2.40 1.01
CA THR A 4 8.62 2.12 2.04
C THR A 4 8.18 2.47 3.46
N SER A 5 6.91 2.84 3.66
CA SER A 5 6.31 3.05 4.97
C SER A 5 4.84 2.59 5.02
N PRO A 6 4.30 2.31 6.22
CA PRO A 6 2.88 1.97 6.39
C PRO A 6 1.93 3.04 5.84
N ASP A 7 2.22 4.33 6.04
CA ASP A 7 1.39 5.44 5.55
C ASP A 7 1.32 5.49 4.03
N MET A 8 2.46 5.26 3.35
CA MET A 8 2.48 5.18 1.89
C MET A 8 1.63 4.01 1.37
N LEU A 9 1.69 2.87 2.06
CA LEU A 9 0.90 1.69 1.71
C LEU A 9 -0.59 1.96 1.91
N ALA A 10 -0.98 2.52 3.05
CA ALA A 10 -2.36 2.88 3.36
C ALA A 10 -2.94 3.86 2.34
N ARG A 11 -2.16 4.89 1.99
CA ARG A 11 -2.53 5.87 0.98
C ARG A 11 -2.73 5.23 -0.39
N ALA A 12 -1.82 4.35 -0.82
CA ALA A 12 -1.95 3.65 -2.10
C ALA A 12 -3.23 2.81 -2.18
N LEU A 13 -3.58 2.09 -1.11
CA LEU A 13 -4.83 1.32 -1.04
C LEU A 13 -6.08 2.21 -0.99
N LYS A 14 -6.04 3.32 -0.24
CA LYS A 14 -7.13 4.31 -0.17
C LYS A 14 -7.40 4.95 -1.54
N GLU A 15 -6.34 5.28 -2.27
CA GLU A 15 -6.43 5.82 -3.62
C GLU A 15 -7.00 4.77 -4.59
N ALA A 16 -6.55 3.51 -4.53
CA ALA A 16 -7.13 2.43 -5.32
C ALA A 16 -8.62 2.24 -5.04
N ARG A 17 -9.02 2.23 -3.76
CA ARG A 17 -10.44 2.19 -3.36
C ARG A 17 -11.23 3.34 -3.97
N SER A 18 -10.72 4.56 -3.86
CA SER A 18 -11.39 5.76 -4.35
C SER A 18 -11.51 5.78 -5.88
N ARG A 19 -10.47 5.31 -6.61
CA ARG A 19 -10.52 5.15 -8.07
C ARG A 19 -11.57 4.16 -8.53
N ASN A 20 -11.83 3.12 -7.74
CA ASN A 20 -12.87 2.13 -8.02
C ASN A 20 -14.28 2.60 -7.58
N GLY A 21 -14.43 3.82 -7.06
CA GLY A 21 -15.72 4.35 -6.59
C GLY A 21 -16.28 3.64 -5.35
N LEU A 22 -15.46 2.86 -4.65
CA LEU A 22 -15.89 2.07 -3.51
C LEU A 22 -15.82 2.88 -2.21
N THR A 23 -16.81 2.73 -1.35
CA THR A 23 -16.75 3.24 0.02
C THR A 23 -15.96 2.28 0.91
N GLN A 24 -15.54 2.74 2.09
CA GLN A 24 -14.93 1.86 3.09
C GLN A 24 -15.90 0.74 3.54
N LYS A 25 -17.21 0.98 3.49
CA LYS A 25 -18.24 -0.01 3.83
C LYS A 25 -18.32 -1.11 2.77
N ASP A 26 -18.21 -0.76 1.49
CA ASP A 26 -18.26 -1.74 0.39
C ASP A 26 -17.08 -2.70 0.47
N VAL A 27 -15.87 -2.16 0.63
CA VAL A 27 -14.65 -2.97 0.80
C VAL A 27 -14.74 -3.85 2.05
N ALA A 28 -15.21 -3.30 3.17
CA ALA A 28 -15.37 -4.06 4.41
C ALA A 28 -16.32 -5.26 4.26
N ALA A 29 -17.45 -5.04 3.58
CA ALA A 29 -18.46 -6.07 3.35
C ALA A 29 -17.93 -7.21 2.46
N GLN A 30 -17.17 -6.89 1.41
CA GLN A 30 -16.64 -7.86 0.47
C GLN A 30 -15.69 -8.90 1.12
N VAL A 31 -15.01 -8.52 2.20
CA VAL A 31 -14.02 -9.37 2.89
C VAL A 31 -14.34 -9.66 4.35
N GLY A 32 -15.58 -9.39 4.77
CA GLY A 32 -16.10 -9.79 6.07
C GLY A 32 -15.41 -9.12 7.26
N ILE A 33 -15.02 -7.84 7.15
CA ILE A 33 -14.44 -7.06 8.25
C ILE A 33 -15.32 -5.86 8.61
N LYS A 34 -15.01 -5.19 9.72
CA LYS A 34 -15.73 -3.96 10.11
C LYS A 34 -15.25 -2.78 9.26
N GLN A 35 -16.15 -1.88 8.85
CA GLN A 35 -15.76 -0.63 8.18
C GLN A 35 -14.79 0.20 9.04
N ALA A 36 -14.94 0.19 10.36
CA ALA A 36 -13.99 0.81 11.29
C ALA A 36 -12.56 0.24 11.15
N THR A 37 -12.41 -1.03 10.79
CA THR A 37 -11.11 -1.65 10.51
C THR A 37 -10.49 -1.11 9.22
N VAL A 38 -11.30 -0.87 8.17
CA VAL A 38 -10.85 -0.20 6.94
C VAL A 38 -10.42 1.23 7.23
N SER A 39 -11.23 1.98 7.98
CA SER A 39 -10.91 3.36 8.39
C SER A 39 -9.63 3.42 9.23
N ALA A 40 -9.47 2.51 10.18
CA ALA A 40 -8.26 2.42 10.99
C ALA A 40 -7.03 2.11 10.13
N PHE A 41 -7.14 1.18 9.17
CA PHE A 41 -6.05 0.92 8.23
C PHE A 41 -5.69 2.16 7.40
N GLU A 42 -6.69 2.90 6.90
CA GLU A 42 -6.47 4.07 6.03
C GLU A 42 -5.90 5.30 6.74
N ASN A 43 -6.10 5.41 8.05
CA ASN A 43 -5.68 6.59 8.83
C ASN A 43 -4.57 6.30 9.85
N HIS A 44 -4.47 5.07 10.34
CA HIS A 44 -3.53 4.61 11.39
C HIS A 44 -2.99 3.19 11.07
N PRO A 45 -2.22 3.03 9.98
CA PRO A 45 -1.81 1.72 9.49
C PRO A 45 -0.78 1.00 10.38
N GLU A 46 -0.14 1.67 11.34
CA GLU A 46 1.03 1.17 12.07
C GLU A 46 0.73 -0.08 12.92
N LYS A 47 -0.53 -0.22 13.36
CA LYS A 47 -1.00 -1.37 14.16
C LYS A 47 -1.87 -2.33 13.34
N SER A 48 -1.97 -2.12 12.04
CA SER A 48 -2.76 -2.99 11.18
C SER A 48 -2.12 -4.36 11.04
N ARG A 49 -2.94 -5.41 11.12
CA ARG A 49 -2.49 -6.77 10.87
C ARG A 49 -2.21 -6.95 9.38
N VAL A 50 -1.17 -7.72 9.06
CA VAL A 50 -0.87 -8.16 7.69
C VAL A 50 -2.07 -8.88 7.05
N GLU A 51 -2.82 -9.65 7.85
CA GLU A 51 -4.08 -10.27 7.40
C GLU A 51 -5.11 -9.23 6.89
N THR A 52 -5.26 -8.11 7.60
CA THR A 52 -6.16 -7.01 7.17
C THR A 52 -5.69 -6.42 5.86
N LEU A 53 -4.38 -6.18 5.71
CA LEU A 53 -3.80 -5.69 4.46
C LEU A 53 -4.18 -6.61 3.28
N PHE A 54 -3.94 -7.92 3.39
CA PHE A 54 -4.25 -8.84 2.31
C PHE A 54 -5.75 -8.97 2.02
N LYS A 55 -6.61 -8.88 3.04
CA LYS A 55 -8.07 -8.79 2.82
C LYS A 55 -8.44 -7.54 2.01
N LEU A 56 -7.90 -6.37 2.36
CA LEU A 56 -8.15 -5.14 1.61
C LEU A 56 -7.63 -5.24 0.17
N MET A 57 -6.45 -5.81 -0.03
CA MET A 57 -5.88 -6.03 -1.36
C MET A 57 -6.74 -6.96 -2.21
N ALA A 58 -7.23 -8.07 -1.64
CA ALA A 58 -8.15 -8.97 -2.32
C ALA A 58 -9.46 -8.28 -2.72
N ALA A 59 -10.01 -7.43 -1.84
CA ALA A 59 -11.23 -6.66 -2.14
C ALA A 59 -11.02 -5.67 -3.30
N LEU A 60 -9.81 -5.10 -3.38
CA LEU A 60 -9.45 -4.05 -4.36
C LEU A 60 -8.83 -4.60 -5.64
N GLY A 61 -8.65 -5.93 -5.77
CA GLY A 61 -8.00 -6.55 -6.91
C GLY A 61 -6.50 -6.19 -7.04
N LEU A 62 -5.81 -6.07 -5.90
CA LEU A 62 -4.39 -5.71 -5.83
C LEU A 62 -3.53 -6.90 -5.40
N GLU A 63 -2.27 -6.88 -5.82
CA GLU A 63 -1.23 -7.82 -5.40
C GLU A 63 0.02 -7.09 -4.88
N LEU A 64 0.84 -7.79 -4.08
CA LEU A 64 2.04 -7.24 -3.45
C LEU A 64 3.29 -7.87 -4.07
N HIS A 65 4.15 -7.04 -4.63
CA HIS A 65 5.49 -7.44 -5.08
C HIS A 65 6.53 -6.92 -4.08
N VAL A 66 7.36 -7.82 -3.56
CA VAL A 66 8.52 -7.46 -2.74
C VAL A 66 9.74 -7.44 -3.66
N ALA A 67 10.47 -6.33 -3.66
CA ALA A 67 11.65 -6.13 -4.46
C ALA A 67 12.80 -5.63 -3.60
N GLU A 68 14.03 -5.87 -4.05
CA GLU A 68 15.21 -5.28 -3.44
C GLU A 68 15.12 -3.76 -3.51
N ARG A 69 15.56 -3.09 -2.44
CA ARG A 69 15.75 -1.65 -2.49
C ARG A 69 16.93 -1.39 -3.41
N GLU A 70 16.74 -0.57 -4.44
CA GLU A 70 17.86 -0.02 -5.20
C GLU A 70 18.86 0.57 -4.19
N SER A 71 19.99 -0.12 -4.01
CA SER A 71 21.16 0.49 -3.41
C SER A 71 21.51 1.64 -4.35
N GLY A 72 21.70 2.83 -3.80
CA GLY A 72 22.30 3.90 -4.58
C GLY A 72 23.68 3.41 -4.99
N GLN A 73 23.79 2.75 -6.15
CA GLN A 73 25.00 2.84 -6.93
C GLN A 73 25.14 4.32 -7.19
N SER A 74 26.08 4.89 -6.44
CA SER A 74 26.61 6.22 -6.65
C SER A 74 26.64 6.52 -8.15
N GLU A 75 25.83 7.49 -8.57
CA GLU A 75 26.18 8.35 -9.70
C GLU A 75 27.43 9.15 -9.31
N GLN A 76 28.55 8.44 -9.20
CA GLN A 76 29.91 8.94 -9.24
C GLN A 76 30.72 7.98 -10.11
N SER A 77 30.18 7.59 -11.27
CA SER A 77 31.03 7.38 -12.44
C SER A 77 31.18 8.76 -13.07
N TRP A 78 32.15 9.52 -12.55
CA TRP A 78 32.81 10.55 -13.33
C TRP A 78 33.92 9.84 -14.11
N ASP A 79 33.54 9.09 -15.14
CA ASP A 79 34.45 8.68 -16.19
C ASP A 79 34.43 9.74 -17.29
N GLN A 80 35.45 10.60 -17.29
CA GLN A 80 36.10 11.21 -18.45
C GLN A 80 37.30 12.02 -17.90
N GLU A 81 38.51 11.44 -17.98
CA GLU A 81 39.48 11.72 -19.06
C GLU A 81 39.70 13.23 -19.25
N TRP A 82 40.68 13.80 -18.54
CA TRP A 82 41.86 14.54 -19.02
C TRP A 82 42.87 14.67 -17.87
#